data_AF-A0A645FDY5-F1
#
_entry.id   AF-A0A645FDY5-F1
#
_cell.length_a   1.000
_cell.length_b   1.000
_cell.length_c   1.000
_cell.angle_alpha   90.00
_cell.angle_beta   90.00
_cell.angle_gamma   90.00
#
_symmetry.space_group_name_H-M   'P 1'
#
loop_
_entity.id
_entity.type
_entity.pdbx_description
1 polymer ?
#
loop_
_entity_poly.entity_id
_entity_poly.type
_entity_poly.pdbx_seq_one_letter_code
_entity_poly.pdbx_strand_id
1 'polypeptide(L)'
;MFMAILDSLGICMFTRAAIANEKQLLVDLVNGFTGYDLDVDWLEKVSTETIKDELRFNELAGFTKENYRMPESFMKTKIKSTGDVFDLTEEELDELRL
;
A
#
# COMPACT_ATOMS: atom_id res chain seq x y z
N MET A 1 0.09 -2.20 2.46
CA MET A 1 -0.87 -2.53 3.55
C MET A 1 -0.89 -1.48 4.65
N PHE A 2 0.21 -1.19 5.35
CA PHE A 2 0.19 -0.21 6.46
C PHE A 2 -0.36 1.18 6.08
N MET A 3 -0.12 1.65 4.86
CA MET A 3 -0.71 2.92 4.39
C MET A 3 -2.24 2.88 4.34
N ALA A 4 -2.83 1.80 3.86
CA ALA A 4 -4.28 1.63 3.83
C ALA A 4 -4.90 1.62 5.23
N ILE A 5 -4.17 1.15 6.25
CA ILE A 5 -4.60 1.26 7.66
C ILE A 5 -4.75 2.74 8.05
N LEU A 6 -3.71 3.54 7.79
CA LEU A 6 -3.72 4.96 8.17
C LEU A 6 -4.81 5.73 7.44
N ASP A 7 -4.95 5.50 6.13
CA ASP A 7 -5.93 6.18 5.30
C ASP A 7 -7.37 5.78 5.68
N SER A 8 -7.61 4.49 5.97
CA SER A 8 -8.94 4.00 6.40
C SER A 8 -9.36 4.54 7.77
N LEU A 9 -8.39 4.75 8.67
CA LEU A 9 -8.64 5.31 10.01
C LEU A 9 -8.57 6.85 10.05
N GLY A 10 -8.19 7.50 8.95
CA GLY A 10 -7.98 8.96 8.90
C GLY A 10 -6.79 9.44 9.73
N ILE A 11 -5.79 8.60 9.96
CA ILE A 11 -4.60 8.92 10.74
C ILE A 11 -3.51 9.50 9.84
N CYS A 12 -2.92 10.63 10.26
CA CYS A 12 -1.89 11.30 9.48
C CYS A 12 -0.66 10.39 9.26
N MET A 13 -0.18 10.29 8.03
CA MET A 13 0.99 9.51 7.64
C MET A 13 2.26 9.87 8.42
N PHE A 14 2.39 11.11 8.92
CA PHE A 14 3.56 11.53 9.72
C PHE A 14 3.65 10.84 11.08
N THR A 15 2.57 10.20 11.53
CA THR A 15 2.60 9.37 12.74
C THR A 15 3.32 8.04 12.53
N ARG A 16 3.52 7.60 11.27
CA ARG A 16 4.05 6.26 10.92
C ARG A 16 5.27 5.86 11.75
N ALA A 17 6.24 6.76 11.94
CA ALA A 17 7.47 6.44 12.68
C ALA A 17 7.20 6.04 14.14
N ALA A 18 6.14 6.58 14.75
CA ALA A 18 5.77 6.30 16.14
C ALA A 18 4.89 5.04 16.29
N ILE A 19 4.06 4.72 15.29
CA ILE A 19 3.02 3.68 15.40
C ILE A 19 3.27 2.43 14.54
N ALA A 20 4.26 2.42 13.64
CA ALA A 20 4.49 1.29 12.73
C ALA A 20 4.68 -0.06 13.45
N ASN A 21 5.31 -0.04 14.62
CA ASN A 21 5.54 -1.22 15.45
C ASN A 21 4.52 -1.39 16.58
N GLU A 22 3.55 -0.47 16.69
CA GLU A 22 2.60 -0.37 17.80
C GLU A 22 1.16 -0.38 17.26
N LYS A 23 0.85 -1.32 16.36
CA LYS A 23 -0.48 -1.42 15.72
C LYS A 23 -1.61 -1.61 16.74
N GLN A 24 -1.32 -2.20 17.91
CA GLN A 24 -2.29 -2.34 18.99
C GLN A 24 -2.86 -0.99 19.44
N LEU A 25 -2.05 0.09 19.43
CA LEU A 25 -2.54 1.43 19.77
C LEU A 25 -3.66 1.92 18.84
N LEU A 26 -3.62 1.52 17.56
CA LEU A 26 -4.66 1.87 16.60
C LEU A 26 -5.95 1.10 16.87
N VAL A 27 -5.82 -0.19 17.22
CA VAL A 27 -6.96 -1.03 17.61
C VAL A 27 -7.60 -0.50 18.88
N ASP A 28 -6.81 -0.17 19.90
CA ASP A 28 -7.28 0.40 21.15
C ASP A 28 -8.00 1.73 20.94
N LEU A 29 -7.50 2.57 20.02
CA LEU A 29 -8.15 3.82 19.64
C LEU A 29 -9.52 3.58 19.00
N VAL A 30 -9.62 2.62 18.07
CA VAL A 30 -10.88 2.28 17.41
C VAL A 30 -11.87 1.69 18.41
N ASN A 31 -11.44 0.73 19.24
CA ASN A 31 -12.27 0.12 20.27
C ASN A 31 -12.74 1.17 21.29
N GLY A 32 -11.85 2.08 21.73
CA GLY A 32 -12.19 3.17 22.63
C GLY A 32 -13.19 4.17 22.05
N PHE A 33 -13.15 4.43 20.74
CA PHE A 33 -14.07 5.32 20.05
C PHE A 33 -15.42 4.68 19.73
N THR A 34 -15.42 3.41 19.30
CA THR A 34 -16.61 2.71 18.77
C THR A 34 -17.31 1.83 19.80
N GLY A 35 -16.60 1.41 20.85
CA GLY A 35 -17.05 0.39 21.81
C GLY A 35 -16.98 -1.05 21.29
N TYR A 36 -16.34 -1.28 20.13
CA TYR A 36 -16.10 -2.63 19.61
C TYR A 36 -14.95 -3.33 20.33
N ASP A 37 -14.87 -4.64 20.09
CA ASP A 37 -13.82 -5.53 20.60
C ASP A 37 -13.10 -6.16 19.40
N LEU A 38 -12.25 -5.34 18.76
CA LEU A 38 -11.46 -5.71 17.58
C LEU A 38 -10.02 -6.05 17.99
N ASP A 39 -9.32 -6.78 17.14
CA ASP A 39 -7.92 -7.14 17.29
C ASP A 39 -7.05 -6.63 16.12
N VAL A 40 -5.74 -6.88 16.20
CA VAL A 40 -4.79 -6.46 15.16
C VAL A 40 -5.02 -7.24 13.85
N ASP A 41 -5.46 -8.48 13.92
CA ASP A 41 -5.76 -9.31 12.75
C ASP A 41 -6.91 -8.71 11.92
N TRP A 42 -7.94 -8.17 12.59
CA TRP A 42 -8.99 -7.38 11.94
C TRP A 42 -8.40 -6.19 11.18
N LEU A 43 -7.47 -5.46 11.79
CA LEU A 43 -6.86 -4.27 11.18
C LEU A 43 -6.07 -4.63 9.92
N GLU A 44 -5.30 -5.72 9.96
CA GLU A 44 -4.55 -6.22 8.80
C GLU A 44 -5.48 -6.73 7.70
N LYS A 45 -6.52 -7.48 8.07
CA LYS A 45 -7.52 -8.00 7.13
C LYS A 45 -8.23 -6.87 6.39
N VAL A 46 -8.77 -5.88 7.11
CA VAL A 46 -9.45 -4.74 6.50
C VAL A 46 -8.52 -4.01 5.55
N SER A 47 -7.26 -3.77 5.94
CA SER A 47 -6.28 -3.12 5.05
C SER A 47 -5.98 -3.92 3.78
N THR A 48 -6.03 -5.24 3.85
CA THR A 48 -5.85 -6.13 2.70
C THR A 48 -7.05 -6.05 1.77
N GLU A 49 -8.25 -6.13 2.34
CA GLU A 49 -9.52 -6.09 1.61
C GLU A 49 -9.69 -4.76 0.90
N THR A 50 -9.37 -3.63 1.56
CA THR A 50 -9.37 -2.30 0.95
C THR A 50 -8.51 -2.25 -0.32
N ILE A 51 -7.26 -2.71 -0.27
CA ILE A 51 -6.38 -2.70 -1.45
C ILE A 51 -6.91 -3.63 -2.56
N LYS A 52 -7.48 -4.78 -2.21
CA LYS A 52 -8.09 -5.69 -3.20
C LYS A 52 -9.30 -5.08 -3.88
N ASP A 53 -10.13 -4.35 -3.12
CA ASP A 53 -11.29 -3.65 -3.67
C ASP A 53 -10.87 -2.49 -4.58
N GLU A 54 -9.81 -1.75 -4.23
CA GLU A 54 -9.22 -0.71 -5.09
C GLU A 54 -8.65 -1.30 -6.41
N LEU A 55 -7.92 -2.41 -6.33
CA LEU A 55 -7.41 -3.11 -7.52
C LEU A 55 -8.55 -3.59 -8.41
N ARG A 56 -9.58 -4.21 -7.82
CA ARG A 56 -10.78 -4.65 -8.53
C ARG A 56 -11.51 -3.48 -9.17
N PHE A 57 -11.63 -2.35 -8.47
CA PHE A 57 -12.23 -1.15 -9.03
C PHE A 57 -11.49 -0.69 -10.29
N ASN A 58 -10.16 -0.65 -10.25
CA ASN A 58 -9.34 -0.28 -11.40
C ASN A 58 -9.49 -1.26 -12.56
N GLU A 59 -9.50 -2.56 -12.29
CA GLU A 59 -9.74 -3.61 -13.31
C GLU A 59 -11.10 -3.43 -14.00
N LEU A 60 -12.14 -3.15 -13.22
CA LEU A 60 -13.48 -2.85 -13.76
C LEU A 60 -13.52 -1.55 -14.56
N ALA A 61 -12.64 -0.59 -14.26
CA ALA A 61 -12.44 0.62 -15.04
C ALA A 61 -11.59 0.39 -16.31
N GLY A 62 -11.10 -0.83 -16.55
CA GLY A 62 -10.32 -1.21 -17.72
C GLY A 62 -8.80 -1.14 -17.54
N PHE A 63 -8.30 -1.04 -16.31
CA PHE A 63 -6.86 -1.14 -16.07
C PHE A 63 -6.37 -2.56 -16.36
N THR A 64 -5.26 -2.63 -17.08
CA THR A 64 -4.54 -3.86 -17.40
C THR A 64 -3.14 -3.79 -16.79
N LYS A 65 -2.36 -4.88 -16.87
CA LYS A 65 -0.97 -4.90 -16.39
C LYS A 65 -0.08 -3.81 -17.04
N GLU A 66 -0.39 -3.40 -18.26
CA GLU A 66 0.32 -2.32 -18.97
C GLU A 66 0.19 -0.96 -18.26
N ASN A 67 -0.85 -0.75 -17.45
CA ASN A 67 -1.03 0.48 -16.67
C ASN A 67 -0.13 0.54 -15.42
N TYR A 68 0.57 -0.54 -15.09
CA TYR A 68 1.44 -0.66 -13.91
C TYR A 68 2.92 -0.69 -14.30
N ARG A 69 3.28 -0.08 -15.44
CA ARG A 69 4.66 0.03 -15.94
C ARG A 69 5.32 1.31 -15.48
N MET A 70 6.63 1.25 -15.26
CA MET A 70 7.42 2.46 -14.97
C MET A 70 7.49 3.37 -16.20
N PRO A 71 7.49 4.71 -16.02
CA PRO A 71 7.68 5.62 -17.14
C PRO A 71 9.04 5.38 -17.82
N GLU A 72 9.06 5.54 -19.15
CA GLU A 72 10.24 5.30 -20.00
C GLU A 72 11.52 6.01 -19.51
N SER A 73 11.37 7.20 -18.91
CA SER A 73 12.48 7.97 -18.37
C SER A 73 13.25 7.20 -17.30
N PHE A 74 12.59 6.41 -16.45
CA PHE A 74 13.24 5.62 -15.41
C PHE A 74 14.01 4.42 -15.98
N MET A 75 13.59 3.90 -17.13
CA MET A 75 14.23 2.78 -17.82
C MET A 75 15.43 3.22 -18.67
N LYS A 76 15.39 4.45 -19.22
CA LYS A 76 16.39 4.93 -20.19
C LYS A 76 17.36 5.96 -19.63
N THR A 77 16.98 6.70 -18.59
CA THR A 77 17.80 7.79 -18.06
C THR A 77 18.60 7.33 -16.87
N LYS A 78 19.93 7.26 -17.05
CA LYS A 78 20.85 6.88 -15.97
C LYS A 78 20.87 7.92 -14.86
N ILE A 79 20.83 7.46 -13.61
CA ILE A 79 21.11 8.30 -12.44
C ILE A 79 22.57 8.73 -12.51
N LYS A 80 22.83 10.04 -12.56
CA LYS A 80 24.19 10.57 -12.80
C LYS A 80 25.25 10.06 -11.81
N SER A 81 24.87 9.84 -10.56
CA SER A 81 25.79 9.44 -9.49
C SER A 81 26.12 7.94 -9.49
N THR A 82 25.17 7.08 -9.88
CA THR A 82 25.34 5.62 -9.79
C THR A 82 25.42 4.94 -11.15
N GLY A 83 24.88 5.57 -12.20
CA GLY A 83 24.77 5.02 -13.54
C GLY A 83 23.58 4.08 -13.72
N ASP A 84 22.79 3.87 -12.68
CA ASP A 84 21.68 2.91 -12.68
C ASP A 84 20.45 3.45 -13.42
N VAL A 85 19.66 2.51 -13.92
CA VAL A 85 18.28 2.70 -14.40
C VAL A 85 17.39 1.72 -13.66
N PHE A 86 16.07 1.91 -13.74
CA PHE A 86 15.15 0.86 -13.31
C PHE A 86 15.33 -0.36 -14.23
N ASP A 87 15.63 -1.50 -13.63
CA ASP A 87 16.13 -2.69 -14.31
C ASP A 87 15.27 -3.95 -14.11
N LEU A 88 14.15 -3.86 -13.38
CA LEU A 88 13.21 -4.97 -13.29
C LEU A 88 12.50 -5.18 -14.63
N THR A 89 12.36 -6.45 -15.02
CA THR A 89 11.60 -6.84 -16.20
C THR A 89 10.10 -6.63 -15.98
N GLU A 90 9.33 -6.67 -17.06
CA GLU A 90 7.87 -6.60 -16.97
C GLU A 90 7.29 -7.81 -16.24
N GLU A 91 7.91 -8.99 -16.39
CA GLU A 91 7.52 -10.22 -15.69
C GLU A 91 7.79 -10.11 -14.19
N GLU A 92 8.97 -9.61 -13.79
CA GLU A 92 9.31 -9.38 -12.38
C GLU A 92 8.35 -8.37 -11.74
N LEU A 93 7.96 -7.32 -12.48
CA LEU A 93 6.96 -6.36 -12.04
C LEU A 93 5.56 -6.99 -11.89
N ASP A 94 5.16 -7.84 -12.84
CA ASP A 94 3.87 -8.52 -12.82
C ASP A 94 3.76 -9.47 -11.62
N GLU A 95 4.86 -10.11 -11.19
CA GLU A 95 4.92 -10.99 -10.01
C GLU A 95 4.79 -10.26 -8.66
N LEU A 96 5.13 -8.97 -8.60
CA LEU A 96 5.03 -8.17 -7.38
C LEU A 96 3.61 -7.65 -7.09
N ARG A 97 2.67 -7.88 -8.01
CA ARG A 97 1.28 -7.46 -7.84
C ARG A 97 0.56 -8.37 -6.85
N LEU A 98 -0.28 -7.73 -6.01
CA LEU A 98 -1.12 -8.36 -4.99
C LEU A 98 -2.23 -9.25 -5.58
#